data_AF-A0A6G2DC99-F1
#
_entry.id   AF-A0A6G2DC99-F1
#
_cell.length_a   1.000
_cell.length_b   1.000
_cell.length_c   1.000
_cell.angle_alpha   90.00
_cell.angle_beta   90.00
_cell.angle_gamma   90.00
#
_symmetry.space_group_name_H-M   'P 1'
#
loop_
_entity.id
_entity.type
_entity.pdbx_description
1 polymer ?
#
loop_
_entity_poly.entity_id
_entity_poly.type
_entity_poly.pdbx_seq_one_letter_code
_entity_poly.pdbx_strand_id
1 'polypeptide(L)'
;MKRIAVLTSGGDAPGMNAAIRAVVRQAISEGMEVFGIYDGYAGMVAGEIHPLDAASVGDIISRGGTFLHSARYPEFAQLEGQLKGIEQLKKHGIEGVVVIGGDGSYHGAMRLTEHGFPAIGLPGTIDNDIVGTDFTIGFDTAVTTAMDAIDKIRDTSSSHRRTFVIEVMGRNAGDIALWAGIATGADEIIIPEADFKMEDI
;
A
#
# COMPACT_ATOMS: atom_id res chain seq x y z
N MET A 1 18.63 -12.05 -12.83
CA MET A 1 17.66 -12.86 -12.08
C MET A 1 16.80 -13.60 -13.09
N LYS A 2 16.50 -14.88 -12.88
CA LYS A 2 15.56 -15.64 -13.73
C LYS A 2 14.14 -15.60 -13.18
N ARG A 3 13.99 -15.63 -11.85
CA ARG A 3 12.69 -15.62 -11.18
C ARG A 3 12.61 -14.54 -10.11
N ILE A 4 11.53 -13.77 -10.14
CA ILE A 4 11.21 -12.83 -9.07
C ILE A 4 9.82 -13.12 -8.51
N ALA A 5 9.55 -12.62 -7.31
CA ALA A 5 8.21 -12.64 -6.73
C ALA A 5 7.71 -11.22 -6.42
N VAL A 6 6.39 -11.07 -6.35
CA VAL A 6 5.71 -9.86 -5.92
C VAL A 6 4.69 -10.19 -4.84
N LEU A 7 4.63 -9.35 -3.81
CA LEU A 7 3.66 -9.48 -2.71
C LEU A 7 3.12 -8.11 -2.31
N THR A 8 1.91 -8.12 -1.74
CA THR A 8 1.31 -6.96 -1.07
C THR A 8 1.19 -7.19 0.42
N SER A 9 1.49 -6.18 1.23
CA SER A 9 1.44 -6.28 2.70
C SER A 9 1.05 -4.94 3.33
N GLY A 10 0.36 -4.98 4.47
CA GLY A 10 -0.20 -3.80 5.13
C GLY A 10 -1.68 -3.59 4.82
N GLY A 11 -2.20 -2.39 5.09
CA GLY A 11 -3.53 -2.00 4.59
C GLY A 11 -3.50 -1.93 3.06
N ASP A 12 -4.56 -2.37 2.40
CA ASP A 12 -4.63 -2.25 0.95
C ASP A 12 -4.81 -0.79 0.53
N ALA A 13 -4.33 -0.46 -0.66
CA ALA A 13 -4.42 0.88 -1.22
C ALA A 13 -4.84 0.82 -2.68
N PRO A 14 -5.69 1.76 -3.16
CA PRO A 14 -6.02 1.86 -4.58
C PRO A 14 -4.75 2.00 -5.42
N GLY A 15 -4.60 1.16 -6.44
CA GLY A 15 -3.42 1.13 -7.30
C GLY A 15 -2.40 0.02 -6.97
N MET A 16 -2.55 -0.73 -5.89
CA MET A 16 -1.71 -1.92 -5.65
C MET A 16 -1.80 -2.93 -6.79
N ASN A 17 -2.99 -3.19 -7.34
CA ASN A 17 -3.15 -4.02 -8.54
C ASN A 17 -2.42 -3.46 -9.77
N ALA A 18 -2.40 -2.13 -9.95
CA ALA A 18 -1.66 -1.49 -11.04
C ALA A 18 -0.14 -1.66 -10.86
N ALA A 19 0.36 -1.56 -9.62
CA ALA A 19 1.76 -1.83 -9.28
C ALA A 19 2.15 -3.30 -9.53
N ILE A 20 1.33 -4.26 -9.09
CA ILE A 20 1.55 -5.68 -9.36
C ILE A 20 1.60 -5.92 -10.88
N ARG A 21 0.65 -5.35 -11.64
CA ARG A 21 0.63 -5.44 -13.11
C ARG A 21 1.91 -4.89 -13.72
N ALA A 22 2.38 -3.74 -13.27
CA ALA A 22 3.61 -3.12 -13.79
C ALA A 22 4.84 -4.01 -13.55
N VAL A 23 4.99 -4.53 -12.32
CA VAL A 23 6.07 -5.47 -11.96
C VAL A 23 6.03 -6.71 -12.84
N VAL A 24 4.86 -7.36 -12.95
CA VAL A 24 4.70 -8.60 -13.73
C VAL A 24 5.01 -8.35 -15.20
N ARG A 25 4.43 -7.31 -15.80
CA ARG A 25 4.62 -7.01 -17.24
C ARG A 25 6.06 -6.64 -17.56
N GLN A 26 6.71 -5.82 -16.72
CA GLN A 26 8.09 -5.42 -16.93
C GLN A 26 9.05 -6.60 -16.78
N ALA A 27 8.88 -7.43 -15.75
CA ALA A 27 9.73 -8.59 -15.54
C ALA A 27 9.61 -9.62 -16.68
N ILE A 28 8.39 -9.87 -17.17
CA ILE A 28 8.17 -10.72 -18.36
C ILE A 28 8.85 -10.13 -19.61
N SER A 29 8.79 -8.80 -19.82
CA SER A 29 9.48 -8.19 -20.96
C SER A 29 11.01 -8.31 -20.91
N GLU A 30 11.57 -8.43 -19.70
CA GLU A 30 13.00 -8.71 -19.46
C GLU A 30 13.33 -10.22 -19.48
N GLY A 31 12.37 -11.08 -19.82
CA GLY A 31 12.56 -12.53 -19.91
C GLY A 31 12.60 -13.26 -18.56
N MET A 32 12.07 -12.65 -17.48
CA MET A 32 11.98 -13.27 -16.16
C MET A 32 10.64 -14.00 -15.97
N GLU A 33 10.63 -15.06 -15.16
CA GLU A 33 9.40 -15.66 -14.63
C GLU A 33 8.98 -14.94 -13.35
N VAL A 34 7.67 -14.75 -13.14
CA VAL A 34 7.14 -14.00 -12.00
C VAL A 34 6.22 -14.87 -11.17
N PHE A 35 6.35 -14.76 -9.85
CA PHE A 35 5.48 -15.44 -8.89
C PHE A 35 4.72 -14.41 -8.04
N GLY A 36 3.43 -14.64 -7.84
CA GLY A 36 2.61 -13.91 -6.88
C GLY A 36 2.65 -14.64 -5.54
N ILE A 37 2.92 -13.91 -4.46
CA ILE A 37 2.81 -14.42 -3.10
C ILE A 37 1.52 -13.85 -2.52
N TYR A 38 0.59 -14.74 -2.19
CA TYR A 38 -0.69 -14.36 -1.61
C TYR A 38 -0.56 -14.05 -0.12
N ASP A 39 -1.46 -13.22 0.42
CA ASP A 39 -1.52 -12.89 1.86
C ASP A 39 -0.21 -12.36 2.46
N GLY A 40 0.59 -11.67 1.63
CA GLY A 40 1.84 -11.04 2.01
C GLY A 40 2.85 -11.99 2.66
N TYR A 41 3.44 -11.59 3.77
CA TYR A 41 4.43 -12.40 4.48
C TYR A 41 3.84 -13.68 5.09
N ALA A 42 2.54 -13.70 5.42
CA ALA A 42 1.89 -14.90 5.94
C ALA A 42 1.87 -16.01 4.88
N GLY A 43 1.40 -15.69 3.67
CA GLY A 43 1.39 -16.67 2.58
C GLY A 43 2.79 -16.98 2.05
N MET A 44 3.77 -16.06 2.17
CA MET A 44 5.17 -16.39 1.88
C MET A 44 5.67 -17.53 2.77
N VAL A 45 5.38 -17.49 4.08
CA VAL A 45 5.78 -18.53 5.04
C VAL A 45 4.97 -19.82 4.81
N ALA A 46 3.67 -19.70 4.50
CA ALA A 46 2.82 -20.85 4.20
C ALA A 46 3.18 -21.54 2.86
N GLY A 47 3.79 -20.80 1.93
CA GLY A 47 4.10 -21.28 0.58
C GLY A 47 2.97 -21.06 -0.43
N GLU A 48 2.07 -20.11 -0.18
CA GLU A 48 1.00 -19.68 -1.10
C GLU A 48 1.60 -18.82 -2.24
N ILE A 49 2.42 -19.48 -3.06
CA ILE A 49 3.25 -18.86 -4.10
C ILE A 49 2.90 -19.49 -5.44
N HIS A 50 2.38 -18.67 -6.36
CA HIS A 50 1.84 -19.15 -7.63
C HIS A 50 2.44 -18.38 -8.81
N PRO A 51 2.70 -19.04 -9.96
CA PRO A 51 3.20 -18.35 -11.14
C PRO A 51 2.17 -17.32 -11.64
N LEU A 52 2.66 -16.16 -12.07
CA LEU A 52 1.88 -15.12 -12.72
C LEU A 52 2.37 -14.94 -14.15
N ASP A 53 1.43 -14.81 -15.07
CA ASP A 53 1.68 -14.50 -16.47
C ASP A 53 1.01 -13.18 -16.90
N ALA A 54 1.17 -12.82 -18.18
CA ALA A 54 0.58 -11.60 -18.71
C ALA A 54 -0.96 -11.60 -18.62
N ALA A 55 -1.60 -12.77 -18.67
CA ALA A 55 -3.05 -12.91 -18.58
C ALA A 55 -3.54 -12.78 -17.13
N SER A 56 -2.75 -13.27 -16.17
CA SER A 56 -3.02 -13.20 -14.72
C SER A 56 -3.18 -11.76 -14.22
N VAL A 57 -2.52 -10.81 -14.89
CA VAL A 57 -2.61 -9.37 -14.61
C VAL A 57 -3.39 -8.59 -15.69
N GLY A 58 -4.22 -9.28 -16.48
CA GLY A 58 -5.19 -8.66 -17.38
C GLY A 58 -6.33 -8.00 -16.60
N ASP A 59 -6.83 -6.86 -17.07
CA ASP A 59 -8.02 -6.18 -16.54
C ASP A 59 -8.02 -5.82 -15.04
N ILE A 60 -6.85 -5.78 -14.39
CA ILE A 60 -6.71 -5.39 -12.98
C ILE A 60 -6.26 -3.93 -12.78
N ILE A 61 -5.82 -3.23 -13.84
CA ILE A 61 -5.21 -1.89 -13.72
C ILE A 61 -6.13 -0.84 -13.08
N SER A 62 -7.44 -0.96 -13.31
CA SER A 62 -8.46 -0.05 -12.78
C SER A 62 -9.17 -0.60 -11.54
N ARG A 63 -8.76 -1.76 -11.00
CA ARG A 63 -9.40 -2.37 -9.83
C ARG A 63 -8.70 -1.92 -8.55
N GLY A 64 -9.49 -1.47 -7.58
CA GLY A 64 -9.02 -1.18 -6.22
C GLY A 64 -8.56 -2.44 -5.47
N GLY A 65 -7.96 -2.22 -4.29
CA GLY A 65 -7.41 -3.29 -3.45
C GLY A 65 -6.24 -4.04 -4.10
N THR A 66 -6.03 -5.28 -3.66
CA THR A 66 -5.00 -6.20 -4.17
C THR A 66 -5.57 -7.61 -4.39
N PHE A 67 -5.40 -8.17 -5.58
CA PHE A 67 -5.83 -9.56 -5.87
C PHE A 67 -4.91 -10.61 -5.23
N LEU A 68 -3.70 -10.22 -4.81
CA LEU A 68 -2.81 -11.07 -4.02
C LEU A 68 -3.19 -11.07 -2.53
N HIS A 69 -4.20 -10.29 -2.14
CA HIS A 69 -4.59 -10.07 -0.75
C HIS A 69 -3.46 -9.47 0.10
N SER A 70 -3.75 -9.26 1.37
CA SER A 70 -2.78 -8.78 2.35
C SER A 70 -3.16 -9.33 3.72
N ALA A 71 -2.17 -9.80 4.47
CA ALA A 71 -2.35 -10.23 5.84
C ALA A 71 -1.26 -9.66 6.75
N ARG A 72 -1.63 -9.37 8.00
CA ARG A 72 -0.66 -9.04 9.05
C ARG A 72 0.01 -10.33 9.51
N TYR A 73 1.34 -10.31 9.59
CA TYR A 73 2.13 -11.44 10.08
C TYR A 73 3.29 -10.95 10.96
N PRO A 74 3.01 -10.57 12.24
CA PRO A 74 4.02 -10.06 13.17
C PRO A 74 5.20 -11.01 13.39
N GLU A 75 4.98 -12.31 13.25
CA GLU A 75 5.98 -13.37 13.38
C GLU A 75 7.09 -13.25 12.33
N PHE A 76 6.87 -12.52 11.22
CA PHE A 76 7.93 -12.21 10.26
C PHE A 76 9.04 -11.31 10.85
N ALA A 77 8.78 -10.60 11.94
CA ALA A 77 9.81 -9.86 12.66
C ALA A 77 10.82 -10.81 13.34
N GLN A 78 10.44 -12.06 13.60
CA GLN A 78 11.28 -13.06 14.22
C GLN A 78 12.12 -13.79 13.16
N LEU A 79 13.36 -14.17 13.54
CA LEU A 79 14.28 -14.87 12.65
C LEU A 79 13.67 -16.18 12.10
N GLU A 80 12.92 -16.92 12.94
CA GLU A 80 12.28 -18.16 12.52
C GLU A 80 11.29 -17.95 11.37
N GLY A 81 10.45 -16.90 11.42
CA GLY A 81 9.51 -16.56 10.36
C GLY A 81 10.23 -16.16 9.07
N GLN A 82 11.30 -15.37 9.19
CA GLN A 82 12.13 -14.95 8.05
C GLN A 82 12.75 -16.15 7.34
N LEU A 83 13.37 -17.06 8.10
CA LEU A 83 14.01 -18.25 7.55
C LEU A 83 13.01 -19.17 6.85
N LYS A 84 11.82 -19.40 7.43
CA LYS A 84 10.75 -20.18 6.79
C LYS A 84 10.31 -19.56 5.45
N GLY A 85 10.13 -18.23 5.41
CA GLY A 85 9.81 -17.54 4.16
C GLY A 85 10.92 -17.67 3.12
N ILE A 86 12.18 -17.50 3.53
CA ILE A 86 13.35 -17.67 2.66
C ILE A 86 13.46 -19.10 2.11
N GLU A 87 13.18 -20.12 2.93
CA GLU A 87 13.14 -21.50 2.47
C GLU A 87 12.09 -21.71 1.38
N GLN A 88 10.91 -21.10 1.51
CA GLN A 88 9.88 -21.13 0.47
C GLN A 88 10.34 -20.41 -0.82
N LEU A 89 10.98 -19.24 -0.71
CA LEU A 89 11.55 -18.56 -1.88
C LEU A 89 12.59 -19.43 -2.59
N LYS A 90 13.51 -20.06 -1.85
CA LYS A 90 14.51 -21.00 -2.38
C LYS A 90 13.87 -22.20 -3.06
N LYS A 91 12.83 -22.79 -2.44
CA LYS A 91 12.10 -23.95 -2.97
C LYS A 91 11.48 -23.66 -4.34
N HIS A 92 11.01 -22.43 -4.57
CA HIS A 92 10.46 -22.00 -5.85
C HIS A 92 11.52 -21.44 -6.83
N GLY A 93 12.78 -21.31 -6.37
CA GLY A 93 13.88 -20.75 -7.15
C GLY A 93 13.77 -19.24 -7.36
N ILE A 94 13.07 -18.53 -6.47
CA ILE A 94 12.92 -17.07 -6.52
C ILE A 94 14.23 -16.41 -6.09
N GLU A 95 14.70 -15.44 -6.86
CA GLU A 95 15.99 -14.76 -6.66
C GLU A 95 15.85 -13.31 -6.16
N GLY A 96 14.63 -12.78 -6.14
CA GLY A 96 14.34 -11.44 -5.63
C GLY A 96 12.85 -11.20 -5.41
N VAL A 97 12.52 -10.24 -4.55
CA VAL A 97 11.12 -9.97 -4.15
C VAL A 97 10.81 -8.49 -4.27
N VAL A 98 9.69 -8.15 -4.90
CA VAL A 98 9.10 -6.81 -4.86
C VAL A 98 8.00 -6.79 -3.81
N VAL A 99 8.14 -5.94 -2.81
CA VAL A 99 7.22 -5.79 -1.69
C VAL A 99 6.45 -4.48 -1.86
N ILE A 100 5.15 -4.56 -2.08
CA ILE A 100 4.27 -3.39 -2.22
C ILE A 100 3.52 -3.21 -0.90
N GLY A 101 3.70 -2.06 -0.23
CA GLY A 101 3.06 -1.83 1.07
C GLY A 101 3.56 -0.61 1.81
N GLY A 102 3.23 -0.56 3.09
CA GLY A 102 3.64 0.51 4.02
C GLY A 102 5.00 0.26 4.70
N ASP A 103 5.35 1.12 5.65
CA ASP A 103 6.60 1.07 6.42
C ASP A 103 6.85 -0.29 7.11
N GLY A 104 5.80 -0.86 7.72
CA GLY A 104 5.88 -2.20 8.33
C GLY A 104 6.29 -3.30 7.34
N SER A 105 5.91 -3.15 6.07
CA SER A 105 6.27 -4.09 5.01
C SER A 105 7.74 -3.92 4.58
N TYR A 106 8.28 -2.70 4.63
CA TYR A 106 9.67 -2.40 4.31
C TYR A 106 10.65 -3.02 5.30
N HIS A 107 10.27 -3.11 6.58
CA HIS A 107 11.07 -3.86 7.55
C HIS A 107 11.29 -5.32 7.11
N GLY A 108 10.25 -6.00 6.63
CA GLY A 108 10.39 -7.37 6.11
C GLY A 108 11.31 -7.45 4.89
N ALA A 109 11.21 -6.47 3.96
CA ALA A 109 12.08 -6.40 2.78
C ALA A 109 13.56 -6.19 3.17
N MET A 110 13.81 -5.32 4.15
CA MET A 110 15.15 -5.11 4.70
C MET A 110 15.71 -6.40 5.29
N ARG A 111 14.92 -7.13 6.11
CA ARG A 111 15.35 -8.42 6.68
C ARG A 111 15.66 -9.47 5.62
N LEU A 112 14.87 -9.56 4.56
CA LEU A 112 15.19 -10.45 3.43
C LEU A 112 16.56 -10.10 2.82
N THR A 113 16.81 -8.81 2.62
CA THR A 113 18.07 -8.32 2.02
C THR A 113 19.27 -8.60 2.91
N GLU A 114 19.14 -8.45 4.24
CA GLU A 114 20.17 -8.83 5.22
C GLU A 114 20.55 -10.32 5.14
N HIS A 115 19.59 -11.19 4.79
CA HIS A 115 19.81 -12.62 4.57
C HIS A 115 20.23 -12.98 3.13
N GLY A 116 20.59 -11.97 2.32
CA GLY A 116 21.07 -12.17 0.95
C GLY A 116 19.97 -12.41 -0.08
N PHE A 117 18.70 -12.09 0.23
CA PHE A 117 17.59 -12.07 -0.73
C PHE A 117 17.28 -10.63 -1.14
N PRO A 118 17.70 -10.20 -2.36
CA PRO A 118 17.40 -8.85 -2.83
C PRO A 118 15.90 -8.56 -2.79
N ALA A 119 15.53 -7.49 -2.08
CA ALA A 119 14.15 -7.03 -2.02
C ALA A 119 14.06 -5.54 -2.36
N ILE A 120 12.97 -5.16 -3.02
CA ILE A 120 12.63 -3.76 -3.33
C ILE A 120 11.28 -3.43 -2.73
N GLY A 121 11.21 -2.33 -1.98
CA GLY A 121 9.96 -1.77 -1.47
C GLY A 121 9.33 -0.81 -2.48
N LEU A 122 8.02 -0.95 -2.70
CA LEU A 122 7.19 0.03 -3.41
C LEU A 122 6.15 0.63 -2.44
N PRO A 123 6.01 1.96 -2.40
CA PRO A 123 5.21 2.63 -1.38
C PRO A 123 3.72 2.51 -1.71
N GLY A 124 3.03 1.56 -1.08
CA GLY A 124 1.60 1.29 -1.25
C GLY A 124 0.84 1.54 0.05
N THR A 125 0.34 2.75 0.23
CA THR A 125 -0.46 3.17 1.38
C THR A 125 -1.27 4.42 1.00
N ILE A 126 -2.43 4.62 1.62
CA ILE A 126 -3.19 5.86 1.47
C ILE A 126 -2.65 6.98 2.36
N ASP A 127 -1.93 6.66 3.43
CA ASP A 127 -1.59 7.60 4.51
C ASP A 127 -0.52 8.64 4.12
N ASN A 128 0.17 8.44 2.99
CA ASN A 128 1.32 9.25 2.54
C ASN A 128 2.49 9.37 3.53
N ASP A 129 2.65 8.37 4.40
CA ASP A 129 3.55 8.40 5.56
C ASP A 129 4.88 7.65 5.35
N ILE A 130 5.29 7.41 4.11
CA ILE A 130 6.52 6.66 3.79
C ILE A 130 7.67 7.60 3.46
N VAL A 131 8.72 7.55 4.28
CA VAL A 131 9.94 8.34 4.08
C VAL A 131 10.63 7.98 2.76
N GLY A 132 11.06 9.00 2.01
CA GLY A 132 11.83 8.84 0.77
C GLY A 132 11.00 8.92 -0.51
N THR A 133 9.71 9.20 -0.41
CA THR A 133 8.84 9.57 -1.53
C THR A 133 7.95 10.74 -1.13
N ASP A 134 7.64 11.63 -2.06
CA ASP A 134 6.67 12.72 -1.82
C ASP A 134 5.23 12.19 -1.83
N PHE A 135 5.00 11.11 -2.60
CA PHE A 135 3.67 10.52 -2.79
C PHE A 135 3.71 8.99 -2.69
N THR A 136 2.68 8.42 -2.07
CA THR A 136 2.47 6.97 -1.99
C THR A 136 1.33 6.52 -2.92
N ILE A 137 1.40 5.28 -3.41
CA ILE A 137 0.37 4.69 -4.26
C ILE A 137 -0.89 4.51 -3.44
N GLY A 138 -1.94 5.23 -3.82
CA GLY A 138 -3.27 5.21 -3.20
C GLY A 138 -3.66 6.52 -2.51
N PHE A 139 -2.70 7.39 -2.20
CA PHE A 139 -2.94 8.68 -1.55
C PHE A 139 -3.92 9.55 -2.33
N ASP A 140 -3.63 9.81 -3.61
CA ASP A 140 -4.46 10.64 -4.49
C ASP A 140 -5.91 10.14 -4.60
N THR A 141 -6.09 8.82 -4.74
CA THR A 141 -7.43 8.21 -4.79
C THR A 141 -8.17 8.36 -3.45
N ALA A 142 -7.46 8.27 -2.32
CA ALA A 142 -8.05 8.50 -1.00
C ALA A 142 -8.47 9.96 -0.81
N VAL A 143 -7.62 10.91 -1.20
CA VAL A 143 -7.93 12.36 -1.20
C VAL A 143 -9.16 12.63 -2.07
N THR A 144 -9.17 12.13 -3.30
CA THR A 144 -10.32 12.29 -4.22
C THR A 144 -11.61 11.72 -3.63
N THR A 145 -11.53 10.58 -2.94
CA THR A 145 -12.68 9.96 -2.27
C THR A 145 -13.19 10.83 -1.13
N ALA A 146 -12.30 11.39 -0.31
CA ALA A 146 -12.67 12.32 0.76
C ALA A 146 -13.30 13.60 0.19
N MET A 147 -12.72 14.18 -0.87
CA MET A 147 -13.26 15.35 -1.55
C MET A 147 -14.69 15.11 -2.05
N ASP A 148 -14.92 13.99 -2.74
CA ASP A 148 -16.23 13.63 -3.28
C ASP A 148 -17.31 13.48 -2.19
N ALA A 149 -16.94 13.05 -0.98
CA ALA A 149 -17.84 13.00 0.17
C ALA A 149 -18.11 14.40 0.76
N ILE A 150 -17.06 15.23 0.91
CA ILE A 150 -17.17 16.59 1.45
C ILE A 150 -18.04 17.46 0.54
N ASP A 151 -17.88 17.37 -0.78
CA ASP A 151 -18.66 18.13 -1.75
C ASP A 151 -20.17 17.82 -1.63
N LYS A 152 -20.54 16.54 -1.49
CA LYS A 152 -21.94 16.14 -1.27
C LYS A 152 -22.51 16.70 0.03
N ILE A 153 -21.69 16.84 1.07
CA ILE A 153 -22.10 17.42 2.36
C ILE A 153 -22.25 18.94 2.24
N ARG A 154 -21.40 19.60 1.45
CA ARG A 154 -21.43 21.06 1.25
C ARG A 154 -22.74 21.56 0.63
N ASP A 155 -23.30 20.81 -0.31
CA ASP A 155 -24.59 21.14 -0.95
C ASP A 155 -25.74 21.24 0.07
N THR A 156 -25.76 20.37 1.09
CA THR A 156 -26.78 20.42 2.15
C THR A 156 -26.44 21.42 3.26
N SER A 157 -25.15 21.63 3.56
CA SER A 157 -24.70 22.65 4.52
C SER A 157 -25.15 24.05 4.12
N SER A 158 -24.89 24.44 2.87
CA SER A 158 -25.24 25.77 2.34
C SER A 158 -26.75 26.04 2.36
N SER A 159 -27.55 25.00 2.12
CA SER A 159 -29.02 25.07 2.12
C SER A 159 -29.62 25.22 3.52
N HIS A 160 -28.99 24.66 4.55
CA HIS A 160 -29.54 24.59 5.90
C HIS A 160 -28.73 25.31 6.98
N ARG A 161 -27.65 26.02 6.61
CA ARG A 161 -26.77 26.77 7.52
C ARG A 161 -26.27 25.88 8.68
N ARG A 162 -25.64 24.76 8.33
CA ARG A 162 -25.15 23.75 9.30
C ARG A 162 -23.63 23.62 9.26
N THR A 163 -23.04 23.39 10.43
CA THR A 163 -21.64 23.00 10.59
C THR A 163 -21.51 21.48 10.50
N PHE A 164 -20.45 21.01 9.83
CA PHE A 164 -20.13 19.59 9.71
C PHE A 164 -18.71 19.33 10.19
N VAL A 165 -18.51 18.20 10.85
CA VAL A 165 -17.20 17.65 11.20
C VAL A 165 -17.03 16.37 10.38
N ILE A 166 -15.92 16.26 9.65
CA ILE A 166 -15.63 15.14 8.77
C ILE A 166 -14.31 14.52 9.22
N GLU A 167 -14.37 13.26 9.63
CA GLU A 167 -13.19 12.47 9.99
C GLU A 167 -12.67 11.74 8.74
N VAL A 168 -11.36 11.86 8.49
CA VAL A 168 -10.67 11.15 7.41
C VAL A 168 -9.58 10.25 7.98
N MET A 169 -9.11 9.29 7.17
CA MET A 169 -7.97 8.44 7.52
C MET A 169 -6.64 9.21 7.38
N GLY A 170 -5.51 8.53 7.60
CA GLY A 170 -4.17 9.14 7.62
C GLY A 170 -3.30 8.65 8.78
N ARG A 171 -3.90 7.91 9.73
CA ARG A 171 -3.23 7.34 10.91
C ARG A 171 -2.56 8.44 11.75
N ASN A 172 -1.24 8.61 11.61
CA ASN A 172 -0.45 9.62 12.33
C ASN A 172 0.02 10.73 11.39
N ALA A 173 -0.39 10.70 10.12
CA ALA A 173 -0.08 11.68 9.09
C ALA A 173 -1.34 12.49 8.73
N GLY A 174 -1.20 13.81 8.69
CA GLY A 174 -2.24 14.77 8.37
C GLY A 174 -2.49 14.96 6.89
N ASP A 175 -1.71 14.32 6.00
CA ASP A 175 -1.71 14.57 4.56
C ASP A 175 -3.10 14.49 3.92
N ILE A 176 -3.89 13.46 4.21
CA ILE A 176 -5.23 13.33 3.60
C ILE A 176 -6.13 14.48 4.06
N ALA A 177 -6.14 14.79 5.36
CA ALA A 177 -6.95 15.87 5.93
C ALA A 177 -6.55 17.23 5.37
N LEU A 178 -5.24 17.50 5.29
CA LEU A 178 -4.70 18.74 4.77
C LEU A 178 -5.05 18.94 3.30
N TRP A 179 -4.79 17.94 2.45
CA TRP A 179 -5.03 18.05 1.02
C TRP A 179 -6.52 18.10 0.68
N ALA A 180 -7.34 17.22 1.28
CA ALA A 180 -8.78 17.22 1.05
C ALA A 180 -9.45 18.49 1.60
N GLY A 181 -9.01 18.96 2.78
CA GLY A 181 -9.51 20.18 3.40
C GLY A 181 -9.24 21.42 2.55
N ILE A 182 -8.00 21.59 2.06
CA ILE A 182 -7.66 22.70 1.15
C ILE A 182 -8.46 22.61 -0.15
N ALA A 183 -8.50 21.43 -0.77
CA ALA A 183 -9.13 21.25 -2.07
C ALA A 183 -10.65 21.50 -2.05
N THR A 184 -11.29 21.22 -0.92
CA THR A 184 -12.73 21.44 -0.73
C THR A 184 -13.06 22.78 -0.10
N GLY A 185 -12.08 23.48 0.48
CA GLY A 185 -12.27 24.75 1.18
C GLY A 185 -12.92 24.58 2.55
N ALA A 186 -12.39 23.65 3.36
CA ALA A 186 -12.75 23.51 4.77
C ALA A 186 -12.36 24.78 5.54
N ASP A 187 -13.20 25.21 6.48
CA ASP A 187 -12.93 26.38 7.33
C ASP A 187 -11.77 26.08 8.31
N GLU A 188 -11.76 24.89 8.90
CA GLU A 188 -10.74 24.42 9.85
C GLU A 188 -10.24 23.02 9.47
N ILE A 189 -8.94 22.79 9.61
CA ILE A 189 -8.29 21.50 9.33
C ILE A 189 -7.46 21.11 10.55
N ILE A 190 -7.82 19.99 11.18
CA ILE A 190 -7.14 19.47 12.38
C ILE A 190 -6.27 18.28 11.97
N ILE A 191 -4.96 18.39 12.21
CA ILE A 191 -3.95 17.37 11.85
C ILE A 191 -2.99 17.09 13.02
N PRO A 192 -2.41 15.88 13.10
CA PRO A 192 -1.51 15.51 14.21
C PRO A 192 -0.19 16.31 14.24
N GLU A 193 0.23 16.91 13.12
CA GLU A 193 1.48 17.68 13.01
C GLU A 193 1.36 19.12 13.50
N ALA A 194 0.14 19.60 13.76
CA ALA A 194 -0.12 20.97 14.17
C ALA A 194 -1.00 21.02 15.42
N ASP A 195 -0.59 21.82 16.40
CA ASP A 195 -1.42 22.10 17.57
C ASP A 195 -2.68 22.90 17.17
N PHE A 196 -3.79 22.64 17.84
CA PHE A 196 -5.03 23.40 17.70
C PHE A 196 -5.63 23.72 19.07
N LYS A 197 -6.45 24.77 19.13
CA LYS A 197 -7.25 25.10 20.31
C LYS A 197 -8.72 25.12 19.93
N MET A 198 -9.53 24.39 20.68
CA MET A 198 -10.97 24.30 20.43
C MET A 198 -11.70 25.66 20.57
N GLU A 199 -11.09 26.63 21.25
CA GLU A 199 -11.65 27.98 21.41
C GLU A 199 -11.49 28.85 20.14
N ASP A 200 -10.53 28.51 19.29
CA ASP A 200 -10.22 29.23 18.04
C ASP A 200 -11.02 28.68 16.84
N ILE A 201 -11.74 27.55 17.04
CA ILE A 201 -12.55 26.80 16.06
C ILE A 201 -14.04 27.06 16.30
#